data_AF-A0A9K3IVZ2-F1
#
_entry.id   AF-A0A9K3IVZ2-F1
#
_cell.length_a   1.000
_cell.length_b   1.000
_cell.length_c   1.000
_cell.angle_alpha   90.00
_cell.angle_beta   90.00
_cell.angle_gamma   90.00
#
_symmetry.space_group_name_H-M   'P 1'
#
loop_
_entity.id
_entity.type
_entity.pdbx_description
1 polymer ?
#
loop_
_entity_poly.entity_id
_entity_poly.type
_entity_poly.pdbx_seq_one_letter_code
_entity_poly.pdbx_strand_id
1 'polypeptide(L)'
;MHPHFPEGTIFRPFDSLLKSDCVSTTRVCFPVAPFQIGFSYPFPTFTQSFFTYTDLCYSQGKPMLWRVLYTLEQIIAKEDISLGLTELHHLYNLVSHGSHRFHFKAKPQHPHPLLKTMKNDTNWRNQFFFVRKDSIPNGNSFPKKWNLKGRILDP
;
A
#
# COMPACT_ATOMS: atom_id res chain seq x y z
N MET A 1 -19.16 10.76 -3.01
CA MET A 1 -17.92 11.12 -3.73
C MET A 1 -16.76 10.89 -2.77
N HIS A 2 -15.83 9.98 -3.08
CA HIS A 2 -14.65 9.76 -2.22
C HIS A 2 -13.61 10.80 -2.65
N PRO A 3 -13.22 11.78 -1.82
CA PRO A 3 -12.41 12.94 -2.24
C PRO A 3 -11.00 12.59 -2.69
N HIS A 4 -10.63 11.31 -2.56
CA HIS A 4 -9.30 10.78 -2.83
C HIS A 4 -9.21 10.01 -4.15
N PHE A 5 -10.23 10.04 -5.01
CA PHE A 5 -10.25 9.31 -6.27
C PHE A 5 -10.68 10.20 -7.42
N PRO A 6 -10.28 9.87 -8.67
CA PRO A 6 -10.76 10.58 -9.85
C PRO A 6 -12.28 10.55 -9.98
N GLU A 7 -12.84 11.56 -10.64
CA GLU A 7 -14.24 11.59 -11.00
C GLU A 7 -14.61 10.36 -11.86
N GLY A 8 -15.83 9.85 -11.69
CA GLY A 8 -16.30 8.65 -12.39
C GLY A 8 -15.83 7.32 -11.78
N THR A 9 -15.05 7.34 -10.70
CA THR A 9 -14.63 6.11 -10.00
C THR A 9 -15.84 5.33 -9.46
N ILE A 10 -15.91 4.03 -9.79
CA ILE A 10 -17.05 3.16 -9.42
C ILE A 10 -16.69 2.31 -8.21
N PHE A 11 -17.24 2.68 -7.07
CA PHE A 11 -17.11 1.97 -5.81
C PHE A 11 -18.09 0.79 -5.73
N ARG A 12 -17.72 -0.28 -5.02
CA ARG A 12 -18.69 -1.30 -4.59
C ARG A 12 -19.40 -0.80 -3.33
N PRO A 13 -20.73 -0.98 -3.21
CA PRO A 13 -21.42 -0.80 -1.94
C PRO A 13 -20.77 -1.66 -0.84
N PHE A 14 -20.80 -1.17 0.39
CA PHE A 14 -20.33 -1.92 1.56
C PHE A 14 -21.09 -3.24 1.68
N ASP A 15 -20.36 -4.33 1.89
CA ASP A 15 -20.88 -5.68 2.01
C ASP A 15 -20.08 -6.37 3.13
N SER A 16 -20.75 -6.62 4.26
CA SER A 16 -20.15 -7.12 5.49
C SER A 16 -19.61 -8.56 5.38
N LEU A 17 -19.98 -9.28 4.32
CA LEU A 17 -19.48 -10.63 4.05
C LEU A 17 -18.14 -10.63 3.31
N LEU A 18 -17.72 -9.48 2.75
CA LEU A 18 -16.45 -9.38 2.06
C LEU A 18 -15.29 -9.30 3.04
N LYS A 19 -14.14 -9.79 2.58
CA LYS A 19 -12.86 -9.68 3.27
C LYS A 19 -11.87 -8.96 2.37
N SER A 20 -10.85 -8.34 2.98
CA SER A 20 -9.82 -7.60 2.24
C SER A 20 -8.90 -8.49 1.39
N ASP A 21 -8.99 -9.81 1.54
CA ASP A 21 -8.31 -10.83 0.72
C ASP A 21 -9.17 -11.39 -0.42
N CYS A 22 -10.41 -10.90 -0.59
CA CYS A 22 -11.23 -11.31 -1.73
C CYS A 22 -10.56 -10.94 -3.06
N VAL A 23 -10.47 -11.94 -3.94
CA VAL A 23 -9.91 -11.82 -5.28
C VAL A 23 -11.01 -11.52 -6.29
N SER A 24 -10.75 -10.59 -7.22
CA SER A 24 -11.68 -10.27 -8.31
C SER A 24 -10.92 -9.93 -9.58
N THR A 25 -11.45 -10.39 -10.72
CA THR A 25 -10.94 -10.03 -12.05
C THR A 25 -11.30 -8.61 -12.45
N THR A 26 -12.39 -8.05 -11.91
CA THR A 26 -12.96 -6.75 -12.29
C THR A 26 -12.83 -5.68 -11.23
N ARG A 27 -12.45 -6.05 -10.00
CA ARG A 27 -12.34 -5.12 -8.87
C ARG A 27 -11.00 -5.25 -8.15
N VAL A 28 -10.58 -4.15 -7.53
CA VAL A 28 -9.39 -4.07 -6.68
C VAL A 28 -9.78 -3.62 -5.28
N CYS A 29 -9.15 -4.20 -4.26
CA CYS A 29 -9.36 -3.85 -2.86
C CYS A 29 -8.37 -2.75 -2.44
N PHE A 30 -8.91 -1.66 -1.90
CA PHE A 30 -8.13 -0.57 -1.31
C PHE A 30 -8.31 -0.58 0.22
N PRO A 31 -7.22 -0.56 1.01
CA PRO A 31 -7.32 -0.27 2.44
C PRO A 31 -7.65 1.22 2.64
N VAL A 32 -8.37 1.54 3.71
CA VAL A 32 -8.71 2.94 4.06
C VAL A 32 -7.50 3.71 4.61
N ALA A 33 -6.59 3.01 5.29
CA ALA A 33 -5.42 3.58 5.96
C ALA A 33 -4.59 4.60 5.15
N PRO A 34 -4.20 4.36 3.87
CA PRO A 34 -3.46 5.35 3.08
C PRO A 34 -4.21 6.68 2.91
N PHE A 35 -5.53 6.64 2.72
CA PHE A 35 -6.32 7.85 2.48
C PHE A 35 -6.51 8.66 3.77
N GLN A 36 -6.58 7.99 4.93
CA GLN A 36 -6.61 8.66 6.23
C GLN A 36 -5.33 9.43 6.54
N ILE A 37 -4.18 9.01 5.98
CA ILE A 37 -2.89 9.69 6.20
C ILE A 37 -2.55 10.71 5.11
N GLY A 38 -3.45 10.95 4.15
CA GLY A 38 -3.31 12.02 3.16
C GLY A 38 -3.01 11.58 1.73
N PHE A 39 -2.94 10.28 1.43
CA PHE A 39 -2.86 9.85 0.03
C PHE A 39 -4.15 10.16 -0.73
N SER A 40 -3.98 10.41 -2.02
CA SER A 40 -5.04 10.31 -3.03
C SER A 40 -4.61 9.30 -4.09
N TYR A 41 -5.58 8.72 -4.78
CA TYR A 41 -5.37 7.88 -5.95
C TYR A 41 -5.46 8.74 -7.23
N PRO A 42 -4.58 8.55 -8.23
CA PRO A 42 -3.46 7.61 -8.27
C PRO A 42 -2.38 7.89 -7.21
N PHE A 43 -1.82 6.83 -6.64
CA PHE A 43 -0.72 6.98 -5.66
C PHE A 43 0.53 7.55 -6.35
N PRO A 44 1.40 8.28 -5.62
CA PRO A 44 2.59 8.86 -6.22
C PRO A 44 3.60 7.79 -6.66
N THR A 45 4.55 8.22 -7.49
CA THR A 45 5.42 7.34 -8.28
C THR A 45 6.22 6.36 -7.45
N PHE A 46 6.77 6.76 -6.31
CA PHE A 46 7.60 5.89 -5.47
C PHE A 46 6.75 4.77 -4.83
N THR A 47 5.59 5.12 -4.30
CA THR A 47 4.58 4.20 -3.75
C THR A 47 4.11 3.22 -4.83
N GLN A 48 3.79 3.73 -6.02
CA GLN A 48 3.36 2.88 -7.14
C GLN A 48 4.48 1.93 -7.57
N SER A 49 5.72 2.41 -7.65
CA SER A 49 6.89 1.60 -8.00
C SER A 49 7.11 0.46 -7.00
N PHE A 50 6.92 0.70 -5.71
CA PHE A 50 6.99 -0.33 -4.68
C PHE A 50 5.97 -1.45 -4.91
N PHE A 51 4.70 -1.11 -5.14
CA PHE A 51 3.65 -2.11 -5.35
C PHE A 51 3.80 -2.86 -6.67
N THR A 52 4.25 -2.17 -7.73
CA THR A 52 4.58 -2.81 -9.00
C THR A 52 5.74 -3.80 -8.85
N TYR A 53 6.82 -3.39 -8.17
CA TYR A 53 8.00 -4.23 -7.98
C TYR A 53 7.72 -5.46 -7.14
N THR A 54 6.95 -5.30 -6.06
CA THR A 54 6.68 -6.38 -5.11
C THR A 54 5.50 -7.27 -5.53
N ASP A 55 4.75 -6.89 -6.56
CA ASP A 55 3.50 -7.54 -6.99
C ASP A 55 2.50 -7.69 -5.83
N LEU A 56 2.56 -6.82 -4.82
CA LEU A 56 1.66 -6.85 -3.68
C LEU A 56 0.33 -6.19 -4.05
N CYS A 57 -0.78 -6.76 -3.59
CA CYS A 57 -2.04 -6.01 -3.56
C CYS A 57 -1.95 -4.92 -2.48
N TYR A 58 -2.58 -3.76 -2.73
CA TYR A 58 -2.66 -2.68 -1.74
C TYR A 58 -3.20 -3.15 -0.37
N SER A 59 -4.19 -4.05 -0.35
CA SER A 59 -4.76 -4.60 0.88
C SER A 59 -3.82 -5.52 1.68
N GLN A 60 -2.69 -5.94 1.09
CA GLN A 60 -1.64 -6.66 1.80
C GLN A 60 -0.76 -5.73 2.64
N GLY A 61 -0.76 -4.43 2.39
CA GLY A 61 -0.01 -3.44 3.16
C GLY A 61 -0.65 -3.15 4.52
N LYS A 62 0.07 -3.41 5.61
CA LYS A 62 -0.32 -2.95 6.96
C LYS A 62 -0.25 -1.42 7.04
N PRO A 63 -0.96 -0.76 7.98
CA PRO A 63 -0.91 0.70 8.12
C PRO A 63 0.51 1.25 8.29
N MET A 64 1.40 0.53 8.99
CA MET A 64 2.81 0.90 9.10
C MET A 64 3.53 0.96 7.73
N LEU A 65 3.25 0.02 6.82
CA LEU A 65 3.80 0.04 5.46
C LEU A 65 3.41 1.33 4.76
N TRP A 66 2.13 1.69 4.80
CA TRP A 66 1.60 2.90 4.19
C TRP A 66 2.21 4.17 4.78
N ARG A 67 2.42 4.22 6.11
CA ARG A 67 3.06 5.37 6.76
C ARG A 67 4.50 5.56 6.30
N VAL A 68 5.27 4.49 6.16
CA VAL A 68 6.65 4.57 5.65
C VAL A 68 6.65 5.09 4.22
N LEU A 69 5.83 4.52 3.33
CA LEU A 69 5.73 5.00 1.95
C LEU A 69 5.33 6.47 1.90
N TYR A 70 4.29 6.86 2.66
CA TYR A 70 3.86 8.25 2.72
C TYR A 70 4.96 9.19 3.20
N THR A 71 5.67 8.85 4.29
CA THR A 71 6.72 9.74 4.78
C THR A 71 7.87 9.87 3.79
N LEU A 72 8.27 8.79 3.12
CA LEU A 72 9.31 8.86 2.10
C LEU A 72 8.87 9.72 0.91
N GLU A 73 7.63 9.61 0.45
CA GLU A 73 7.06 10.49 -0.59
C GLU A 73 7.11 11.96 -0.19
N GLN A 74 6.75 12.28 1.07
CA GLN A 74 6.81 13.65 1.56
C GLN A 74 8.25 14.17 1.64
N ILE A 75 9.22 13.34 2.02
CA ILE A 75 10.63 13.72 2.05
C ILE A 75 11.16 13.93 0.62
N ILE A 76 10.88 13.02 -0.31
CA ILE A 76 11.23 13.14 -1.73
C ILE A 76 10.71 14.47 -2.28
N ALA A 77 9.44 14.78 -2.06
CA ALA A 77 8.81 16.00 -2.56
C ALA A 77 9.34 17.28 -1.88
N LYS A 78 9.69 17.22 -0.59
CA LYS A 78 10.13 18.39 0.19
C LYS A 78 11.60 18.73 -0.04
N GLU A 79 12.45 17.73 -0.12
CA GLU A 79 13.91 17.88 -0.18
C GLU A 79 14.45 17.75 -1.61
N ASP A 80 13.58 17.50 -2.60
CA ASP A 80 13.93 17.26 -4.02
C ASP A 80 15.02 16.18 -4.20
N ILE A 81 14.91 15.12 -3.39
CA ILE A 81 15.86 14.00 -3.42
C ILE A 81 15.31 12.84 -4.26
N SER A 82 16.21 12.18 -5.00
CA SER A 82 15.91 10.92 -5.65
C SER A 82 16.08 9.77 -4.66
N LEU A 83 14.96 9.22 -4.16
CA LEU A 83 14.94 8.01 -3.34
C LEU A 83 14.20 6.90 -4.10
N GLY A 84 14.91 5.81 -4.37
CA GLY A 84 14.41 4.65 -5.08
C GLY A 84 14.17 3.44 -4.17
N LEU A 85 13.80 2.31 -4.79
CA LEU A 85 13.55 1.07 -4.07
C LEU A 85 14.83 0.49 -3.44
N THR A 86 16.00 0.83 -3.97
CA THR A 86 17.31 0.45 -3.42
C THR A 86 17.53 1.04 -2.03
N GLU A 87 17.27 2.34 -1.85
CA GLU A 87 17.40 3.01 -0.55
C GLU A 87 16.35 2.47 0.44
N LEU A 88 15.12 2.23 -0.04
CA LEU A 88 14.08 1.60 0.77
C LEU A 88 14.52 0.22 1.28
N HIS A 89 15.10 -0.61 0.40
CA HIS A 89 15.64 -1.92 0.77
C HIS A 89 16.85 -1.82 1.69
N HIS A 90 17.70 -0.79 1.52
CA HIS A 90 18.83 -0.54 2.40
C HIS A 90 18.35 -0.27 3.85
N LEU A 91 17.30 0.53 4.01
CA LEU A 91 16.78 0.95 5.32
C LEU A 91 15.86 -0.10 5.98
N TYR A 92 15.08 -0.85 5.20
CA TYR A 92 14.00 -1.68 5.72
C TYR A 92 13.99 -3.11 5.17
N ASN A 93 13.62 -4.05 6.02
CA ASN A 93 13.19 -5.39 5.62
C ASN A 93 11.67 -5.40 5.42
N LEU A 94 11.20 -5.93 4.30
CA LEU A 94 9.77 -6.22 4.09
C LEU A 94 9.42 -7.56 4.74
N VAL A 95 8.55 -7.53 5.74
CA VAL A 95 8.25 -8.71 6.58
C VAL A 95 6.76 -8.97 6.73
N SER A 96 6.38 -10.25 6.81
CA SER A 96 5.01 -10.68 7.12
C SER A 96 4.96 -11.60 8.34
N HIS A 97 3.82 -11.64 9.02
CA HIS A 97 3.54 -12.62 10.08
C HIS A 97 2.26 -13.38 9.73
N GLY A 98 2.43 -14.62 9.25
CA GLY A 98 1.39 -15.66 9.07
C GLY A 98 0.21 -15.37 8.13
N SER A 99 0.05 -14.12 7.67
CA SER A 99 -1.18 -13.64 7.01
C SER A 99 -0.94 -12.98 5.66
N HIS A 100 0.24 -13.18 5.04
CA HIS A 100 0.64 -12.54 3.78
C HIS A 100 0.35 -11.03 3.75
N ARG A 101 0.50 -10.41 4.91
CA ARG A 101 0.31 -8.98 5.16
C ARG A 101 1.61 -8.39 5.65
N PHE A 102 2.06 -7.38 4.93
CA PHE A 102 3.44 -6.92 4.96
C PHE A 102 3.56 -5.58 5.68
N HIS A 103 4.71 -5.40 6.33
CA HIS A 103 5.16 -4.14 6.90
C HIS A 103 6.66 -4.02 6.75
N PHE A 104 7.15 -2.80 6.86
CA PHE A 104 8.58 -2.56 6.96
C PHE A 104 9.05 -2.77 8.40
N LYS A 105 10.22 -3.38 8.54
CA LYS A 105 10.97 -3.46 9.79
C LYS A 105 12.33 -2.82 9.52
N ALA A 106 12.63 -1.72 10.20
CA ALA A 106 13.94 -1.06 10.06
C ALA A 106 15.07 -2.05 10.36
N LYS A 107 16.16 -1.98 9.59
CA LYS A 107 17.34 -2.80 9.84
C LYS A 107 18.06 -2.30 11.10
N PRO A 108 18.61 -3.19 11.94
CA PRO A 108 19.19 -2.80 13.24
C PRO A 108 20.31 -1.76 13.17
N GLN A 109 21.00 -1.69 12.03
CA GLN A 109 22.13 -0.79 11.78
C GLN A 109 21.69 0.66 11.48
N HIS A 110 20.39 0.88 11.28
CA HIS A 110 19.84 2.20 10.97
C HIS A 110 18.77 2.56 11.99
N PRO A 111 18.92 3.65 12.76
CA PRO A 111 17.87 4.12 13.65
C PRO A 111 16.60 4.38 12.84
N HIS A 112 15.44 3.98 13.39
CA HIS A 112 14.16 4.08 12.69
C HIS A 112 13.86 5.55 12.38
N PRO A 113 13.78 5.98 11.11
CA PRO A 113 13.54 7.38 10.76
C PRO A 113 12.21 7.90 11.31
N LEU A 114 11.23 7.00 11.43
CA LEU A 114 9.90 7.32 11.98
C LEU A 114 9.80 6.89 13.44
N LEU A 115 10.25 7.75 14.35
CA LEU A 115 10.07 7.52 15.78
C LEU A 115 8.57 7.62 16.13
N LYS A 116 8.01 6.58 16.75
CA LYS A 116 6.65 6.51 17.36
C LYS A 116 5.44 6.06 16.53
N THR A 117 5.56 5.56 15.30
CA THR A 117 4.40 5.05 14.53
C THR A 117 4.08 3.56 14.80
N MET A 118 4.13 3.13 16.07
CA MET A 118 4.31 1.71 16.40
C MET A 118 3.02 0.89 16.62
N LYS A 119 1.84 1.50 16.77
CA LYS A 119 0.58 0.75 16.89
C LYS A 119 -0.25 0.85 15.61
N ASN A 120 -0.41 -0.28 14.95
CA ASN A 120 -1.49 -0.45 13.98
C ASN A 120 -2.80 -0.58 14.77
N ASP A 121 -3.84 0.15 14.37
CA ASP A 121 -5.21 -0.12 14.82
C ASP A 121 -5.52 -1.59 14.53
N THR A 122 -5.93 -2.38 15.51
CA THR A 122 -6.22 -3.80 15.34
C THR A 122 -7.32 -4.08 14.31
N ASN A 123 -8.22 -3.12 14.09
CA ASN A 123 -9.35 -3.23 13.16
C ASN A 123 -9.01 -2.80 11.72
N TRP A 124 -7.76 -2.42 11.42
CA TRP A 124 -7.35 -1.92 10.10
C TRP A 124 -7.74 -2.85 8.93
N ARG A 125 -7.78 -4.16 9.20
CA ARG A 125 -8.05 -5.22 8.22
C ARG A 125 -9.49 -5.21 7.69
N ASN A 126 -10.39 -4.61 8.46
CA ASN A 126 -11.82 -4.51 8.17
C ASN A 126 -12.18 -3.13 7.61
N GLN A 127 -11.19 -2.24 7.45
CA GLN A 127 -11.37 -0.91 6.88
C GLN A 127 -10.85 -0.92 5.43
N PHE A 128 -11.71 -1.30 4.50
CA PHE A 128 -11.39 -1.38 3.07
C PHE A 128 -12.63 -1.13 2.23
N PHE A 129 -12.41 -0.87 0.94
CA PHE A 129 -13.46 -0.77 -0.07
C PHE A 129 -12.96 -1.32 -1.40
N PHE A 130 -13.89 -1.64 -2.30
CA PHE A 130 -13.56 -2.12 -3.64
C PHE A 130 -13.87 -1.08 -4.69
N VAL A 131 -13.00 -0.99 -5.68
CA VAL A 131 -13.15 -0.11 -6.86
C VAL A 131 -13.12 -0.96 -8.12
N ARG A 132 -13.93 -0.60 -9.12
CA ARG A 132 -13.93 -1.28 -10.43
C ARG A 132 -12.67 -0.91 -11.21
N LYS A 133 -11.92 -1.90 -11.70
CA LYS A 133 -10.60 -1.71 -12.32
C LYS A 133 -10.63 -0.82 -13.56
N ASP A 134 -11.66 -0.93 -14.38
CA ASP A 134 -11.88 -0.11 -15.58
C ASP A 134 -12.26 1.35 -15.27
N SER A 135 -12.66 1.66 -14.04
CA SER A 135 -13.08 3.01 -13.62
C SER A 135 -11.95 3.87 -13.04
N ILE A 136 -10.72 3.34 -12.99
CA ILE A 136 -9.56 4.06 -12.45
C ILE A 136 -8.33 3.92 -13.36
N PRO A 137 -7.44 4.92 -13.40
CA PRO A 137 -6.17 4.82 -14.11
C PRO A 137 -5.40 3.56 -13.72
N ASN A 138 -4.84 2.86 -14.70
CA ASN A 138 -4.02 1.66 -14.51
C ASN A 138 -4.71 0.49 -13.77
N GLY A 139 -6.04 0.51 -13.59
CA GLY A 139 -6.69 -0.52 -12.77
C GLY A 139 -6.53 -1.96 -13.30
N ASN A 140 -6.35 -2.11 -14.62
CA ASN A 140 -6.15 -3.41 -15.27
C ASN A 140 -4.77 -4.03 -15.02
N SER A 141 -3.76 -3.23 -14.64
CA SER A 141 -2.43 -3.75 -14.28
C SER A 141 -2.36 -4.25 -12.85
N PHE A 142 -3.39 -4.02 -12.02
CA PHE A 142 -3.37 -4.49 -10.65
C PHE A 142 -3.33 -6.01 -10.52
N PRO A 143 -2.55 -6.53 -9.56
CA PRO A 143 -2.48 -7.95 -9.30
C PRO A 143 -3.88 -8.55 -9.16
N LYS A 144 -4.09 -9.71 -9.80
CA LYS A 144 -5.37 -10.41 -9.76
C LYS A 144 -5.54 -11.21 -8.47
N LYS A 145 -4.44 -11.53 -7.78
CA LYS A 145 -4.44 -12.33 -6.55
C LYS A 145 -3.35 -11.82 -5.62
N TRP A 146 -3.48 -12.14 -4.33
CA TRP A 146 -2.46 -11.83 -3.35
C TRP A 146 -1.13 -12.52 -3.69
N ASN A 147 -0.04 -11.79 -3.53
CA ASN A 147 1.29 -12.37 -3.58
C ASN A 147 1.58 -13.06 -2.25
N LEU A 148 1.67 -14.40 -2.30
CA LEU A 148 1.97 -15.24 -1.14
C LEU A 148 3.48 -15.38 -0.86
N LYS A 149 4.33 -14.99 -1.82
CA LYS A 149 5.78 -15.12 -1.73
C LYS A 149 6.45 -13.88 -1.14
N GLY A 150 5.92 -12.68 -1.38
CA GLY A 150 6.21 -11.45 -0.64
C GLY A 150 7.68 -11.13 -0.36
N ARG A 151 8.60 -11.55 -1.25
CA ARG A 151 10.02 -11.24 -1.18
C ARG A 151 10.29 -10.10 -2.15
N ILE A 152 11.07 -9.11 -1.72
CA ILE A 152 11.83 -8.25 -2.63
C ILE A 152 12.87 -9.20 -3.23
N LEU A 153 12.67 -9.65 -4.46
CA LEU A 153 13.69 -10.37 -5.22
C LEU A 153 14.62 -9.31 -5.79
N ASP A 154 15.95 -9.45 -5.68
CA ASP A 154 16.88 -8.56 -6.36
C ASP A 154 16.67 -8.62 -7.88
N PRO A 155 16.88 -7.51 -8.63
CA PRO A 155 16.93 -7.51 -10.09
C PRO A 155 18.03 -8.43 -10.64
#